data_AF-A0AA39S0J9-F1
#
_entry.id   AF-A0AA39S0J9-F1
#
_cell.length_a   1.000
_cell.length_b   1.000
_cell.length_c   1.000
_cell.angle_alpha   90.00
_cell.angle_beta   90.00
_cell.angle_gamma   90.00
#
_symmetry.space_group_name_H-M   'P 1'
#
loop_
_entity.id
_entity.type
_entity.pdbx_description
1 polymer ?
#
loop_
_entity_poly.entity_id
_entity_poly.type
_entity_poly.pdbx_seq_one_letter_code
_entity_poly.pdbx_strand_id
1 'polypeptide(L)'
;MGSVQRRKSLAYLSNLKQERNESIKKYLARFGKEVAQIETASDVVVIVAFTNGLQSGQLFFDLRRDRPKTYEEMMEIAGDYALAKANTISFVKKNILYRFGIPNTIITDNGTQFDGKKFRELCDKYGINNYYASPAHPQTNGQTEAVNKIIKHNLKVKLAAKKGSWVDKLPQVL
;
A
#
# COMPACT_ATOMS: atom_id res chain seq x y z
N MET A 1 -22.56 11.98 -35.87
CA MET A 1 -23.50 12.05 -34.73
C MET A 1 -22.72 11.73 -33.48
N GLY A 2 -22.39 12.74 -32.67
CA GLY A 2 -21.64 12.54 -31.43
C GLY A 2 -22.52 11.86 -30.40
N SER A 3 -22.08 10.70 -29.89
CA SER A 3 -22.71 10.05 -28.76
C SER A 3 -22.66 10.99 -27.55
N VAL A 4 -23.80 11.55 -27.16
CA VAL A 4 -23.93 12.33 -25.93
C VAL A 4 -23.70 11.36 -24.77
N GLN A 5 -22.48 11.38 -24.21
CA GLN A 5 -22.14 10.61 -23.03
C GLN A 5 -23.08 11.07 -21.90
N ARG A 6 -23.98 10.17 -21.45
CA ARG A 6 -24.92 10.47 -20.37
C ARG A 6 -24.13 10.87 -19.12
N ARG A 7 -24.27 12.11 -18.65
CA ARG A 7 -23.60 12.60 -17.43
C ARG A 7 -23.99 11.71 -16.24
N LYS A 8 -23.00 11.26 -15.46
CA LYS A 8 -23.20 10.38 -14.31
C LYS A 8 -23.60 11.20 -13.08
N SER A 9 -24.46 10.64 -12.22
CA SER A 9 -24.96 11.32 -11.01
C SER A 9 -24.17 10.92 -9.76
N LEU A 10 -24.32 11.69 -8.67
CA LEU A 10 -23.68 11.36 -7.38
C LEU A 10 -24.08 9.98 -6.83
N ALA A 11 -25.32 9.54 -7.10
CA ALA A 11 -25.80 8.22 -6.71
C ALA A 11 -25.02 7.08 -7.38
N TYR A 12 -24.42 7.32 -8.54
CA TYR A 12 -23.56 6.35 -9.22
C TYR A 12 -22.28 6.08 -8.41
N LEU A 13 -21.67 7.10 -7.81
CA LEU A 13 -20.43 6.92 -7.03
C LEU A 13 -20.63 6.01 -5.82
N SER A 14 -21.78 6.09 -5.15
CA SER A 14 -22.08 5.24 -3.99
C SER A 14 -22.12 3.74 -4.32
N ASN A 15 -22.39 3.40 -5.59
CA ASN A 15 -22.45 2.03 -6.10
C ASN A 15 -21.08 1.52 -6.59
N LEU A 16 -20.07 2.38 -6.73
CA LEU A 16 -18.73 1.94 -7.08
C LEU A 16 -18.10 1.24 -5.89
N LYS A 17 -18.04 -0.09 -5.96
CA LYS A 17 -17.37 -0.94 -4.97
C LYS A 17 -16.07 -1.48 -5.53
N GLN A 18 -15.08 -1.67 -4.66
CA GLN A 18 -13.85 -2.38 -4.95
C GLN A 18 -14.15 -3.87 -5.07
N GLU A 19 -13.85 -4.47 -6.22
CA GLU A 19 -14.12 -5.89 -6.47
C GLU A 19 -13.18 -6.80 -5.68
N ARG A 20 -13.62 -8.00 -5.28
CA ARG A 20 -12.90 -8.94 -4.39
C ARG A 20 -11.42 -9.19 -4.74
N ASN A 21 -11.06 -9.10 -6.01
CA ASN A 21 -9.69 -9.30 -6.50
C ASN A 21 -9.05 -8.04 -7.12
N GLU A 22 -9.72 -6.90 -7.04
CA GLU A 22 -9.23 -5.63 -7.56
C GLU A 22 -8.24 -5.01 -6.56
N SER A 23 -7.01 -4.74 -7.02
CA SER A 23 -6.05 -3.99 -6.21
C SER A 23 -6.50 -2.55 -6.04
N ILE A 24 -6.18 -1.95 -4.89
CA ILE A 24 -6.47 -0.54 -4.61
C ILE A 24 -5.98 0.38 -5.73
N LYS A 25 -4.80 0.14 -6.32
CA LYS A 25 -4.32 0.91 -7.48
C LYS A 25 -5.30 0.92 -8.66
N LYS A 26 -5.90 -0.24 -8.98
CA LYS A 26 -6.88 -0.38 -10.07
C LYS A 26 -8.19 0.30 -9.69
N TYR A 27 -8.65 0.09 -8.46
CA TYR A 27 -9.86 0.73 -7.94
C TYR A 27 -9.74 2.25 -7.93
N LEU A 28 -8.63 2.79 -7.43
CA LEU A 28 -8.33 4.22 -7.39
C LEU A 28 -8.34 4.84 -8.79
N ALA A 29 -7.68 4.18 -9.76
CA ALA A 29 -7.67 4.64 -11.14
C ALA A 29 -9.06 4.62 -11.80
N ARG A 30 -9.87 3.58 -11.52
CA ARG A 30 -11.24 3.48 -12.00
C ARG A 30 -12.12 4.54 -11.37
N PHE A 31 -12.07 4.68 -10.04
CA PHE A 31 -12.84 5.66 -9.29
C PHE A 31 -12.54 7.08 -9.74
N GLY A 32 -11.26 7.44 -9.91
CA GLY A 32 -10.87 8.77 -10.39
C GLY A 32 -11.39 9.10 -11.79
N LYS A 33 -11.42 8.12 -12.72
CA LYS A 33 -12.04 8.29 -14.05
C LYS A 33 -13.54 8.55 -13.97
N GLU A 34 -14.22 7.99 -12.97
CA GLU A 34 -15.66 8.16 -12.79
C GLU A 34 -15.99 9.50 -12.13
N VAL A 35 -15.19 9.94 -11.16
CA VAL A 35 -15.31 11.28 -10.55
C VAL A 35 -15.11 12.37 -11.60
N ALA A 36 -14.14 12.21 -12.51
CA ALA A 36 -13.89 13.16 -13.59
C ALA A 36 -15.07 13.34 -14.58
N GLN A 37 -16.04 12.42 -14.59
CA GLN A 37 -17.25 12.51 -15.42
C GLN A 37 -18.42 13.22 -14.70
N ILE A 38 -18.22 13.67 -13.46
CA ILE A 38 -19.24 14.32 -12.64
C ILE A 38 -18.90 15.80 -12.51
N GLU A 39 -19.82 16.65 -12.96
CA GLU A 39 -19.61 18.09 -13.10
C GLU A 39 -19.59 18.83 -11.75
N THR A 40 -20.35 18.34 -10.76
CA THR A 40 -20.46 18.94 -9.43
C THR A 40 -20.61 17.87 -8.35
N ALA A 41 -19.51 17.57 -7.65
CA ALA A 41 -19.50 16.74 -6.45
C ALA A 41 -18.72 17.44 -5.36
N SER A 42 -19.25 17.48 -4.13
CA SER A 42 -18.45 17.93 -3.00
C SER A 42 -17.45 16.85 -2.61
N ASP A 43 -16.25 17.26 -2.20
CA ASP A 43 -15.19 16.34 -1.77
C ASP A 43 -15.67 15.37 -0.70
N VAL A 44 -16.49 15.86 0.25
CA VAL A 44 -17.10 15.02 1.29
C VAL A 44 -17.89 13.85 0.70
N VAL A 45 -18.70 14.08 -0.32
CA VAL A 45 -19.50 13.02 -0.97
C VAL A 45 -18.58 12.03 -1.70
N VAL A 46 -17.58 12.52 -2.41
CA VAL A 46 -16.62 11.70 -3.15
C VAL A 46 -15.81 10.81 -2.19
N ILE A 47 -15.32 11.38 -1.09
CA ILE A 47 -14.54 10.67 -0.06
C ILE A 47 -15.39 9.60 0.62
N VAL A 48 -16.63 9.92 1.00
CA VAL A 48 -17.55 8.95 1.61
C VAL A 48 -17.88 7.82 0.63
N ALA A 49 -18.15 8.13 -0.63
CA ALA A 49 -18.41 7.13 -1.66
C ALA A 49 -17.21 6.20 -1.88
N PHE A 50 -16.00 6.76 -2.00
CA PHE A 50 -14.77 5.98 -2.13
C PHE A 50 -14.58 5.05 -0.93
N THR A 51 -14.66 5.61 0.29
CA THR A 51 -14.41 4.90 1.54
C THR A 51 -15.41 3.77 1.76
N ASN A 52 -16.70 4.01 1.51
CA ASN A 52 -17.73 2.97 1.58
C ASN A 52 -17.67 2.00 0.39
N GLY A 53 -16.92 2.33 -0.66
CA GLY A 53 -16.65 1.47 -1.79
C GLY A 53 -15.48 0.51 -1.57
N LEU A 54 -14.55 0.85 -0.67
CA LEU A 54 -13.40 0.01 -0.34
C LEU A 54 -13.82 -1.30 0.33
N GLN A 55 -13.00 -2.34 0.10
CA GLN A 55 -13.05 -3.52 0.96
C GLN A 55 -12.55 -3.19 2.36
N SER A 56 -13.09 -3.92 3.33
CA SER A 56 -12.60 -3.87 4.69
C SER A 56 -11.11 -4.22 4.72
N GLY A 57 -10.33 -3.38 5.39
CA GLY A 57 -8.88 -3.46 5.45
C GLY A 57 -8.29 -2.17 6.00
N GLN A 58 -6.96 -2.12 6.11
CA GLN A 58 -6.26 -1.02 6.77
C GLN A 58 -6.59 0.35 6.17
N LEU A 59 -6.51 0.49 4.84
CA LEU A 59 -6.84 1.75 4.17
C LEU A 59 -8.27 2.21 4.49
N PHE A 60 -9.22 1.28 4.54
CA PHE A 60 -10.61 1.60 4.92
C PHE A 60 -10.71 2.13 6.35
N PHE A 61 -10.00 1.51 7.30
CA PHE A 61 -10.02 1.96 8.70
C PHE A 61 -9.29 3.29 8.87
N ASP A 62 -8.14 3.48 8.21
CA ASP A 62 -7.35 4.71 8.29
C ASP A 62 -8.14 5.90 7.74
N LEU A 63 -8.77 5.77 6.57
CA LEU A 63 -9.60 6.83 5.97
C LEU A 63 -10.87 7.14 6.77
N ARG A 64 -11.32 6.22 7.63
CA ARG A 64 -12.45 6.47 8.54
C ARG A 64 -11.99 7.13 9.85
N ARG A 65 -10.83 6.74 10.37
CA ARG A 65 -10.25 7.28 11.60
C ARG A 65 -9.79 8.71 11.39
N ASP A 66 -9.04 8.96 10.33
CA ASP A 66 -8.54 10.27 9.94
C ASP A 66 -9.05 10.59 8.54
N ARG A 67 -10.22 11.23 8.49
CA ARG A 67 -10.92 11.45 7.23
C ARG A 67 -10.20 12.57 6.46
N PRO A 68 -9.79 12.31 5.20
CA PRO A 68 -9.27 13.37 4.35
C PRO A 68 -10.27 14.51 4.20
N LYS A 69 -9.78 15.74 4.08
CA LYS A 69 -10.61 16.93 3.90
C LYS A 69 -10.92 17.18 2.43
N THR A 70 -10.00 16.80 1.55
CA THR A 70 -10.12 17.02 0.11
C THR A 70 -10.02 15.72 -0.69
N TYR A 71 -10.55 15.75 -1.91
CA TYR A 71 -10.41 14.64 -2.86
C TYR A 71 -8.93 14.36 -3.19
N GLU A 72 -8.13 15.42 -3.32
CA GLU A 72 -6.70 15.33 -3.60
C GLU A 72 -5.94 14.61 -2.48
N GLU A 73 -6.18 14.99 -1.22
CA GLU A 73 -5.57 14.34 -0.05
C GLU A 73 -5.94 12.85 0.04
N MET A 74 -7.21 12.52 -0.24
CA MET A 74 -7.65 11.12 -0.30
C MET A 74 -6.91 10.34 -1.39
N MET A 75 -6.74 10.93 -2.58
CA MET A 75 -6.04 10.30 -3.70
C MET A 75 -4.55 10.09 -3.39
N GLU A 76 -3.91 11.03 -2.70
CA GLU A 76 -2.53 10.93 -2.23
C GLU A 76 -2.37 9.76 -1.24
N ILE A 77 -3.16 9.74 -0.16
CA ILE A 77 -3.11 8.69 0.87
C ILE A 77 -3.37 7.30 0.27
N ALA A 78 -4.43 7.16 -0.54
CA ALA A 78 -4.76 5.90 -1.18
C ALA A 78 -3.71 5.49 -2.23
N GLY A 79 -3.12 6.47 -2.92
CA GLY A 79 -2.04 6.30 -3.89
C GLY A 79 -0.78 5.74 -3.23
N ASP A 80 -0.33 6.37 -2.15
CA ASP A 80 0.83 5.95 -1.36
C ASP A 80 0.65 4.57 -0.78
N TYR A 81 -0.54 4.28 -0.22
CA TYR A 81 -0.87 2.94 0.26
C TYR A 81 -0.77 1.90 -0.86
N ALA A 82 -1.30 2.21 -2.05
CA ALA A 82 -1.26 1.30 -3.19
C ALA A 82 0.17 1.10 -3.73
N LEU A 83 0.99 2.15 -3.72
CA LEU A 83 2.39 2.10 -4.12
C LEU A 83 3.21 1.28 -3.14
N ALA A 84 3.07 1.50 -1.83
CA ALA A 84 3.76 0.73 -0.81
C ALA A 84 3.51 -0.78 -0.98
N LYS A 85 2.23 -1.18 -1.14
CA LYS A 85 1.85 -2.59 -1.34
C LYS A 85 2.43 -3.19 -2.63
N ALA A 86 2.55 -2.40 -3.70
CA ALA A 86 3.18 -2.86 -4.95
C ALA A 86 4.71 -2.95 -4.82
N ASN A 87 5.34 -2.00 -4.14
CA ASN A 87 6.79 -1.91 -3.96
C ASN A 87 7.32 -3.07 -3.12
N THR A 88 6.59 -3.54 -2.11
CA THR A 88 6.97 -4.70 -1.29
C THR A 88 7.26 -5.95 -2.13
N ILE A 89 6.40 -6.26 -3.10
CA ILE A 89 6.58 -7.42 -3.98
C ILE A 89 7.83 -7.26 -4.85
N SER A 90 8.01 -6.07 -5.43
CA SER A 90 9.19 -5.75 -6.25
C SER A 90 10.47 -5.84 -5.41
N PHE A 91 10.43 -5.34 -4.19
CA PHE A 91 11.53 -5.36 -3.24
C PHE A 91 11.93 -6.79 -2.90
N VAL A 92 10.98 -7.65 -2.50
CA VAL A 92 11.29 -9.04 -2.15
C VAL A 92 11.85 -9.80 -3.34
N LYS A 93 11.29 -9.63 -4.54
CA LYS A 93 11.87 -10.26 -5.74
C LYS A 93 13.30 -9.82 -6.01
N LYS A 94 13.54 -8.51 -6.10
CA LYS A 94 14.84 -7.98 -6.54
C LYS A 94 15.93 -8.12 -5.48
N ASN A 95 15.60 -7.80 -4.23
CA ASN A 95 16.59 -7.69 -3.17
C ASN A 95 16.71 -8.95 -2.32
N ILE A 96 15.74 -9.86 -2.36
CA ILE A 96 15.81 -11.13 -1.63
C ILE A 96 15.99 -12.28 -2.62
N LEU A 97 14.99 -12.57 -3.45
CA LEU A 97 14.98 -13.76 -4.30
C LEU A 97 16.12 -13.78 -5.32
N TYR A 98 16.31 -12.68 -6.06
CA TYR A 98 17.33 -12.62 -7.11
C TYR A 98 18.74 -12.38 -6.59
N ARG A 99 18.90 -11.81 -5.38
CA ARG A 99 20.20 -11.46 -4.81
C ARG A 99 20.77 -12.59 -3.94
N PHE A 100 19.92 -13.22 -3.14
CA PHE A 100 20.33 -14.21 -2.14
C PHE A 100 19.78 -15.61 -2.41
N GLY A 101 18.97 -15.77 -3.46
CA GLY A 101 18.26 -17.01 -3.76
C GLY A 101 16.89 -17.09 -3.09
N ILE A 102 16.17 -18.18 -3.37
CA ILE A 102 14.81 -18.39 -2.85
C ILE A 102 14.90 -18.94 -1.42
N PRO A 103 14.40 -18.23 -0.40
CA PRO A 103 14.39 -18.74 0.96
C PRO A 103 13.31 -19.80 1.14
N ASN A 104 13.54 -20.78 2.01
CA ASN A 104 12.49 -21.74 2.40
C ASN A 104 11.35 -21.08 3.18
N THR A 105 11.65 -20.02 3.93
CA THR A 105 10.71 -19.38 4.85
C THR A 105 10.92 -17.86 4.89
N ILE A 106 9.84 -17.10 4.87
CA ILE A 106 9.80 -15.66 5.19
C ILE A 106 8.92 -15.45 6.41
N ILE A 107 9.43 -14.69 7.38
CA ILE A 107 8.66 -14.25 8.55
C ILE A 107 8.48 -12.74 8.43
N THR A 108 7.23 -12.28 8.38
CA THR A 108 6.91 -10.84 8.34
C THR A 108 6.16 -10.43 9.60
N ASP A 109 6.17 -9.14 9.92
CA ASP A 109 5.19 -8.58 10.85
C ASP A 109 3.78 -8.64 10.24
N ASN A 110 2.77 -8.26 11.02
CA ASN A 110 1.40 -8.08 10.54
C ASN A 110 1.22 -6.80 9.71
N GLY A 111 2.28 -6.31 9.06
CA GLY A 111 2.25 -5.16 8.18
C GLY A 111 1.34 -5.42 6.97
N THR A 112 0.47 -4.47 6.66
CA THR A 112 -0.60 -4.59 5.64
C THR A 112 -0.08 -4.68 4.21
N GLN A 113 1.18 -4.31 4.03
CA GLN A 113 2.00 -4.51 2.83
C GLN A 113 2.34 -5.98 2.56
N PHE A 114 2.48 -6.80 3.62
CA PHE A 114 2.76 -8.24 3.58
C PHE A 114 1.49 -9.09 3.73
N ASP A 115 0.39 -8.49 4.19
CA ASP A 115 -0.94 -9.10 4.28
C ASP A 115 -1.74 -8.99 2.96
N GLY A 116 -1.08 -9.12 1.82
CA GLY A 116 -1.70 -9.06 0.50
C GLY A 116 -1.85 -10.44 -0.12
N LYS A 117 -3.00 -10.71 -0.77
CA LYS A 117 -3.17 -11.88 -1.66
C LYS A 117 -1.99 -12.05 -2.62
N LYS A 118 -1.53 -10.95 -3.23
CA LYS A 118 -0.39 -10.95 -4.14
C LYS A 118 0.95 -11.34 -3.49
N PHE A 119 1.13 -11.07 -2.20
CA PHE A 119 2.33 -11.48 -1.47
C PHE A 119 2.27 -12.97 -1.15
N ARG A 120 1.09 -13.50 -0.82
CA ARG A 120 0.88 -14.95 -0.68
C ARG A 120 1.06 -15.67 -2.01
N GLU A 121 0.45 -15.19 -3.09
CA GLU A 121 0.66 -15.69 -4.46
C GLU A 121 2.14 -15.66 -4.87
N LEU A 122 2.89 -14.66 -4.43
CA LEU A 122 4.33 -14.61 -4.62
C LEU A 122 5.01 -15.77 -3.88
N CYS A 123 4.73 -15.93 -2.60
CA CYS A 123 5.33 -16.97 -1.78
C CYS A 123 4.99 -18.37 -2.33
N ASP A 124 3.72 -18.62 -2.64
CA ASP A 124 3.23 -19.88 -3.23
C ASP A 124 3.95 -20.18 -4.56
N LYS A 125 4.09 -19.18 -5.43
CA LYS A 125 4.77 -19.33 -6.73
C LYS A 125 6.22 -19.79 -6.60
N TYR A 126 6.92 -19.35 -5.54
CA TYR A 126 8.32 -19.69 -5.32
C TYR A 126 8.51 -20.78 -4.25
N GLY A 127 7.42 -21.39 -3.74
CA GLY A 127 7.49 -22.44 -2.72
C GLY A 127 7.96 -21.94 -1.35
N ILE A 128 7.73 -20.66 -1.04
CA ILE A 128 8.19 -20.02 0.19
C ILE A 128 7.13 -20.19 1.27
N ASN A 129 7.50 -20.69 2.45
CA ASN A 129 6.62 -20.71 3.61
C ASN A 129 6.52 -19.31 4.22
N ASN A 130 5.34 -18.70 4.23
CA ASN A 130 5.13 -17.38 4.80
C ASN A 130 4.50 -17.46 6.19
N TYR A 131 5.19 -16.94 7.21
CA TYR A 131 4.67 -16.82 8.57
C TYR A 131 4.52 -15.36 8.99
N TYR A 132 3.47 -15.08 9.75
CA TYR A 132 3.24 -13.77 10.34
C TYR A 132 3.59 -13.80 11.83
N ALA A 133 4.46 -12.90 12.27
CA ALA A 133 4.82 -12.77 13.67
C ALA A 133 3.59 -12.33 14.48
N SER A 134 3.33 -13.06 15.58
CA SER A 134 2.30 -12.65 16.53
C SER A 134 2.74 -11.37 17.25
N PRO A 135 1.84 -10.39 17.50
CA PRO A 135 2.16 -9.20 18.30
C PRO A 135 2.72 -9.54 19.69
N ALA A 136 2.42 -10.74 20.19
CA ALA A 136 2.80 -11.22 21.51
C ALA A 136 4.17 -11.92 21.59
N HIS A 137 4.90 -12.11 20.47
CA HIS A 137 6.20 -12.80 20.46
C HIS A 137 7.37 -11.88 20.05
N PRO A 138 7.85 -11.02 20.96
CA PRO A 138 8.99 -10.15 20.72
C PRO A 138 10.32 -10.89 20.52
N GLN A 139 10.44 -12.19 20.79
CA GLN A 139 11.68 -12.94 20.57
C GLN A 139 11.98 -13.19 19.08
N THR A 140 10.98 -13.57 18.27
CA THR A 140 11.15 -13.77 16.82
C THR A 140 11.39 -12.45 16.09
N ASN A 141 10.74 -11.37 16.56
CA ASN A 141 10.98 -10.02 16.08
C ASN A 141 12.23 -9.38 16.67
N GLY A 142 12.77 -9.86 17.79
CA GLY A 142 13.84 -9.20 18.55
C GLY A 142 15.16 -9.11 17.79
N GLN A 143 15.52 -10.15 17.03
CA GLN A 143 16.71 -10.09 16.15
C GLN A 143 16.50 -9.11 14.99
N THR A 144 15.34 -9.18 14.32
CA THR A 144 14.98 -8.25 13.24
C THR A 144 14.90 -6.81 13.74
N GLU A 145 14.38 -6.58 14.94
CA GLU A 145 14.29 -5.28 15.61
C GLU A 145 15.67 -4.76 16.01
N ALA A 146 16.56 -5.61 16.51
CA ALA A 146 17.95 -5.24 16.81
C ALA A 146 18.70 -4.83 15.54
N VAL A 147 18.59 -5.61 14.45
CA VAL A 147 19.17 -5.27 13.15
C VAL A 147 18.55 -3.98 12.59
N ASN A 148 17.22 -3.83 12.65
CA ASN A 148 16.54 -2.62 12.23
C ASN A 148 16.97 -1.40 13.04
N LYS A 149 17.23 -1.55 14.34
CA LYS A 149 17.73 -0.48 15.22
C LYS A 149 19.14 -0.06 14.82
N ILE A 150 20.01 -1.03 14.50
CA ILE A 150 21.37 -0.78 14.00
C ILE A 150 21.32 -0.08 12.64
N ILE A 151 20.53 -0.58 11.68
CA ILE A 151 20.36 0.04 10.35
C ILE A 151 19.81 1.47 10.50
N LYS A 152 18.75 1.68 11.28
CA LYS A 152 18.19 3.01 11.55
C LYS A 152 19.20 3.95 12.19
N HIS A 153 20.00 3.46 13.15
CA HIS A 153 21.05 4.24 13.80
C HIS A 153 22.14 4.63 12.79
N ASN A 154 22.67 3.68 12.03
CA ASN A 154 23.68 3.92 11.01
C ASN A 154 23.20 4.88 9.92
N LEU A 155 21.93 4.74 9.48
CA LEU A 155 21.30 5.69 8.58
C LEU A 155 21.23 7.08 9.21
N LYS A 156 20.70 7.23 10.43
CA LYS A 156 20.62 8.53 11.12
C LYS A 156 21.98 9.22 11.23
N VAL A 157 23.03 8.49 11.61
CA VAL A 157 24.39 9.03 11.74
C VAL A 157 24.93 9.49 10.39
N LYS A 158 24.75 8.69 9.32
CA LYS A 158 25.18 9.06 7.97
C LYS A 158 24.36 10.21 7.36
N LEU A 159 23.08 10.32 7.72
CA LEU A 159 22.17 11.36 7.22
C LEU A 159 22.32 12.69 7.94
N ALA A 160 22.62 12.69 9.23
CA ALA A 160 22.99 13.89 9.97
C ALA A 160 24.24 14.56 9.36
N ALA A 161 25.14 13.76 8.76
CA ALA A 161 26.34 14.25 8.10
C ALA A 161 26.08 14.85 6.69
N LYS A 162 24.97 14.52 6.02
CA LYS A 162 24.68 14.97 4.65
C LYS A 162 23.18 15.20 4.42
N LYS A 163 22.77 16.46 4.45
CA LYS A 163 21.41 17.00 4.24
C LYS A 163 20.71 16.48 2.96
N GLY A 164 20.14 15.27 2.99
CA GLY A 164 19.03 14.88 2.09
C GLY A 164 19.28 13.82 1.00
N SER A 165 20.50 13.37 0.71
CA SER A 165 20.78 12.40 -0.38
C SER A 165 20.66 10.92 0.06
N TRP A 166 19.59 10.58 0.77
CA TRP A 166 19.44 9.28 1.44
C TRP A 166 19.13 8.12 0.49
N VAL A 167 18.39 8.40 -0.59
CA VAL A 167 17.90 7.40 -1.55
C VAL A 167 19.07 6.68 -2.25
N ASP A 168 20.14 7.41 -2.58
CA ASP A 168 21.29 6.89 -3.33
C ASP A 168 22.22 5.98 -2.51
N LYS A 169 22.09 6.00 -1.17
CA LYS A 169 22.98 5.27 -0.25
C LYS A 169 22.34 4.08 0.43
N LEU A 170 21.03 3.89 0.29
CA LEU A 170 20.32 2.72 0.80
C LEU A 170 20.96 1.38 0.39
N PRO A 171 21.41 1.19 -0.88
CA PRO A 171 22.04 -0.05 -1.31
C PRO A 171 23.38 -0.36 -0.61
N GLN A 172 24.04 0.61 0.01
CA GLN A 172 25.32 0.43 0.70
C GLN A 172 25.16 0.00 2.16
N VAL A 173 23.93 0.04 2.70
CA VAL A 173 23.60 -0.29 4.09
C VAL A 173 22.77 -1.59 4.19
N LEU A 174 22.25 -2.07 3.04
CA LEU A 174 21.48 -3.32 2.89
C LEU A 174 22.30 -4.46 2.29
#